data_AF-A0AAE2JAL0-F1
#
_entry.id   AF-A0AAE2JAL0-F1
#
_cell.length_a   1.000
_cell.length_b   1.000
_cell.length_c   1.000
_cell.angle_alpha   90.00
_cell.angle_beta   90.00
_cell.angle_gamma   90.00
#
_symmetry.space_group_name_H-M   'P 1'
#
loop_
_entity.id
_entity.type
_entity.pdbx_description
1 polymer ?
#
loop_
_entity_poly.entity_id
_entity_poly.type
_entity_poly.pdbx_seq_one_letter_code
_entity_poly.pdbx_strand_id
1 'polypeptide(L)'
;MQLISCACNLQYRTTKGGYALDNIDIGTIYAQRDIPVGQKIGTIELLPPFTGKWLGCQGGELISVSMFRDAISGFPHIYNTGIPGVGIKVYYTAYTQSTFDNPPRTGIMGQGAVNIDSGVTVDLYKTGPITSKNIDRGLYFQKTYGDLEVIRGSIVAGQVIQLACSLNSSTITVPLPDALGSAFTGRGTTKGDTAFTINLNCDAGTRINASLSGTQSAETSNNSILALSGAGTSGVARGIGIQLLYDNTPLKLNNNIVLKTSAGGQEFPPGAFTARYFQTKDNVTAGSANATATLNITYQ
;
A
#
# COMPACT_ATOMS: atom_id res chain seq x y z
N MET A 1 -49.46 -32.65 20.61
CA MET A 1 -48.45 -31.56 20.68
C MET A 1 -47.71 -31.57 19.34
N GLN A 2 -48.11 -30.67 18.44
CA GLN A 2 -47.61 -30.63 17.06
C GLN A 2 -46.29 -29.85 17.09
N LEU A 3 -45.18 -30.49 16.74
CA LEU A 3 -43.89 -29.83 16.54
C LEU A 3 -44.05 -28.89 15.35
N ILE A 4 -44.33 -27.61 15.62
CA ILE A 4 -44.26 -26.55 14.61
C ILE A 4 -42.78 -26.43 14.26
N SER A 5 -42.40 -26.83 13.05
CA SER A 5 -41.03 -26.63 12.57
C SER A 5 -40.78 -25.14 12.40
N CYS A 6 -40.02 -24.53 13.32
CA CYS A 6 -39.40 -23.21 13.15
C CYS A 6 -38.27 -23.34 12.12
N ALA A 7 -38.61 -23.58 10.85
CA ALA A 7 -37.63 -23.83 9.81
C ALA A 7 -37.72 -22.79 8.68
N CYS A 8 -36.60 -22.13 8.40
CA CYS A 8 -36.38 -21.42 7.16
C CYS A 8 -36.33 -22.42 6.01
N ASN A 9 -37.18 -22.21 5.01
CA ASN A 9 -37.27 -23.07 3.83
C ASN A 9 -37.05 -22.27 2.55
N LEU A 10 -36.41 -22.91 1.56
CA LEU A 10 -36.25 -22.35 0.21
C LEU A 10 -37.62 -22.14 -0.43
N GLN A 11 -37.91 -20.90 -0.84
CA GLN A 11 -39.20 -20.57 -1.46
C GLN A 11 -39.30 -21.00 -2.93
N TYR A 12 -38.17 -21.23 -3.60
CA TYR A 12 -38.12 -21.65 -5.01
C TYR A 12 -37.36 -22.98 -5.14
N ARG A 13 -38.07 -24.02 -5.60
CA ARG A 13 -37.50 -25.36 -5.88
C ARG A 13 -36.67 -25.34 -7.17
N THR A 14 -35.47 -24.79 -7.11
CA THR A 14 -34.41 -25.19 -8.04
C THR A 14 -33.19 -25.50 -7.19
N THR A 15 -32.95 -26.80 -6.97
CA THR A 15 -31.88 -27.41 -6.17
C THR A 15 -31.86 -27.09 -4.66
N LYS A 16 -31.93 -28.13 -3.82
CA LYS A 16 -31.51 -28.05 -2.41
C LYS A 16 -30.04 -27.60 -2.37
N GLY A 17 -29.76 -26.37 -1.95
CA GLY A 17 -28.38 -25.92 -1.72
C GLY A 17 -28.34 -24.45 -1.32
N GLY A 18 -27.50 -24.13 -0.32
CA GLY A 18 -27.16 -22.75 0.00
C GLY A 18 -26.43 -22.05 -1.15
N TYR A 19 -26.30 -20.72 -1.06
CA TYR A 19 -25.40 -20.00 -1.94
C TYR A 19 -23.95 -20.28 -1.53
N ALA A 20 -23.28 -21.14 -2.30
CA ALA A 20 -21.88 -21.46 -2.11
C ALA A 20 -21.01 -20.49 -2.92
N LEU A 21 -20.27 -19.63 -2.22
CA LEU A 21 -19.07 -18.98 -2.70
C LEU A 21 -17.88 -19.90 -2.42
N ASP A 22 -17.96 -21.12 -2.92
CA ASP A 22 -16.88 -22.09 -2.78
C ASP A 22 -15.91 -21.98 -3.96
N ASN A 23 -14.69 -22.44 -3.72
CA ASN A 23 -13.59 -22.34 -4.68
C ASN A 23 -13.23 -20.89 -5.04
N ILE A 24 -13.25 -20.00 -4.04
CA ILE A 24 -12.79 -18.63 -4.20
C ILE A 24 -11.29 -18.67 -4.51
N ASP A 25 -10.94 -18.17 -5.69
CA ASP A 25 -9.59 -17.80 -6.04
C ASP A 25 -9.44 -16.29 -5.85
N ILE A 26 -8.59 -15.92 -4.90
CA ILE A 26 -8.26 -14.52 -4.61
C ILE A 26 -7.34 -13.93 -5.70
N GLY A 27 -6.70 -14.79 -6.50
CA GLY A 27 -5.71 -14.40 -7.48
C GLY A 27 -4.39 -13.93 -6.85
N THR A 28 -3.61 -13.17 -7.61
CA THR A 28 -2.33 -12.61 -7.14
C THR A 28 -2.52 -11.15 -6.77
N ILE A 29 -2.24 -10.82 -5.51
CA ILE A 29 -2.27 -9.46 -4.99
C ILE A 29 -0.84 -8.97 -4.81
N TYR A 30 -0.50 -7.86 -5.47
CA TYR A 30 0.79 -7.22 -5.33
C TYR A 30 0.73 -6.09 -4.32
N ALA A 31 1.54 -6.15 -3.28
CA ALA A 31 1.59 -5.15 -2.22
C ALA A 31 2.94 -4.45 -2.19
N GLN A 32 2.96 -3.11 -2.26
CA GLN A 32 4.20 -2.34 -2.09
C GLN A 32 4.73 -2.54 -0.67
N ARG A 33 6.04 -2.76 -0.51
CA ARG A 33 6.66 -3.05 0.80
C ARG A 33 6.35 -1.99 1.85
N ASP A 34 6.41 -0.72 1.48
CA ASP A 34 6.33 0.40 2.41
C ASP A 34 4.93 1.04 2.47
N ILE A 35 3.91 0.37 1.92
CA ILE A 35 2.51 0.75 2.17
C ILE A 35 2.25 0.72 3.68
N PRO A 36 1.58 1.74 4.27
CA PRO A 36 1.36 1.79 5.71
C PRO A 36 0.55 0.61 6.25
N VAL A 37 0.83 0.21 7.48
CA VAL A 37 0.02 -0.77 8.22
C VAL A 37 -1.41 -0.22 8.40
N GLY A 38 -2.41 -1.06 8.23
CA GLY A 38 -3.84 -0.71 8.23
C GLY A 38 -4.39 -0.36 6.86
N GLN A 39 -3.56 -0.26 5.82
CA GLN A 39 -4.03 0.01 4.46
C GLN A 39 -4.57 -1.24 3.78
N LYS A 40 -5.60 -1.04 2.95
CA LYS A 40 -6.12 -2.07 2.06
C LYS A 40 -5.14 -2.32 0.92
N ILE A 41 -4.85 -3.58 0.64
CA ILE A 41 -3.92 -4.02 -0.41
C ILE A 41 -4.62 -4.77 -1.55
N GLY A 42 -5.88 -5.19 -1.37
CA GLY A 42 -6.66 -5.85 -2.40
C GLY A 42 -8.14 -5.94 -2.03
N THR A 43 -8.99 -6.06 -3.06
CA THR A 43 -10.44 -6.22 -2.94
C THR A 43 -10.90 -7.26 -3.95
N ILE A 44 -11.78 -8.15 -3.52
CA ILE A 44 -12.45 -9.14 -4.35
C ILE A 44 -13.94 -9.01 -4.07
N GLU A 45 -14.73 -8.73 -5.10
CA GLU A 45 -16.19 -8.66 -5.00
C GLU A 45 -16.81 -9.94 -5.54
N LEU A 46 -17.57 -10.61 -4.68
CA LEU A 46 -18.27 -11.84 -4.96
C LEU A 46 -19.75 -11.49 -5.14
N LEU A 47 -20.14 -11.32 -6.40
CA LEU A 47 -21.50 -10.94 -6.78
C LEU A 47 -22.51 -12.03 -6.37
N PRO A 48 -23.70 -11.64 -5.90
CA PRO A 48 -24.74 -12.62 -5.59
C PRO A 48 -25.18 -13.33 -6.89
N PRO A 49 -25.29 -14.66 -6.90
CA PRO A 49 -25.70 -15.43 -8.08
C PRO A 49 -27.19 -15.34 -8.36
N PHE A 50 -27.97 -14.77 -7.42
CA PHE A 50 -29.41 -14.64 -7.53
C PHE A 50 -29.86 -13.24 -7.13
N THR A 51 -30.99 -12.81 -7.69
CA THR A 51 -31.69 -11.59 -7.32
C THR A 51 -33.06 -11.94 -6.72
N GLY A 52 -33.47 -11.28 -5.63
CA GLY A 52 -34.80 -11.43 -5.02
C GLY A 52 -34.88 -12.29 -3.75
N LYS A 53 -36.13 -12.66 -3.38
CA LYS A 53 -36.46 -13.42 -2.16
C LYS A 53 -36.06 -14.89 -2.30
N TRP A 54 -35.33 -15.40 -1.33
CA TRP A 54 -34.72 -16.73 -1.40
C TRP A 54 -35.28 -17.71 -0.35
N LEU A 55 -35.57 -17.21 0.85
CA LEU A 55 -36.04 -18.04 1.97
C LEU A 55 -37.31 -17.46 2.58
N GLY A 56 -38.19 -18.35 3.04
CA GLY A 56 -39.28 -18.02 3.94
C GLY A 56 -39.01 -18.66 5.30
N CYS A 57 -38.99 -17.86 6.35
CA CYS A 57 -38.77 -18.29 7.73
C CYS A 57 -40.07 -18.16 8.53
N GLN A 58 -40.33 -19.13 9.41
CA GLN A 58 -41.48 -19.10 10.31
C GLN A 58 -41.18 -18.36 11.61
N GLY A 59 -39.90 -18.02 11.84
CA GLY A 59 -39.43 -17.28 13.01
C GLY A 59 -38.90 -18.22 14.09
N GLY A 60 -37.96 -17.70 14.87
CA GLY A 60 -37.27 -18.44 15.94
C GLY A 60 -35.95 -19.11 15.51
N GLU A 61 -35.58 -19.05 14.22
CA GLU A 61 -34.31 -19.61 13.75
C GLU A 61 -33.11 -18.77 14.17
N LEU A 62 -32.05 -19.41 14.69
CA LEU A 62 -30.78 -18.77 15.00
C LEU A 62 -30.07 -18.34 13.70
N ILE A 63 -29.78 -17.05 13.58
CA ILE A 63 -28.89 -16.52 12.56
C ILE A 63 -27.47 -16.63 13.09
N SER A 64 -26.55 -17.11 12.26
CA SER A 64 -25.12 -16.99 12.53
C SER A 64 -24.39 -16.40 11.32
N VAL A 65 -23.56 -15.39 11.54
CA VAL A 65 -22.65 -14.82 10.55
C VAL A 65 -21.23 -14.96 11.09
N SER A 66 -20.51 -15.94 10.56
CA SER A 66 -19.29 -16.49 11.16
C SER A 66 -18.06 -16.26 10.28
N MET A 67 -16.94 -15.96 10.92
CA MET A 67 -15.58 -16.08 10.39
C MET A 67 -14.88 -17.27 11.07
N PHE A 68 -14.16 -18.07 10.28
CA PHE A 68 -13.46 -19.30 10.71
C PHE A 68 -11.93 -19.10 10.74
N ARG A 69 -11.51 -17.88 11.04
CA ARG A 69 -10.10 -17.49 11.17
C ARG A 69 -9.92 -16.73 12.46
N ASP A 70 -8.71 -16.76 12.99
CA ASP A 70 -8.36 -16.07 14.22
C ASP A 70 -8.28 -14.57 13.96
N ALA A 71 -8.80 -13.78 14.91
CA ALA A 71 -8.72 -12.33 14.85
C ALA A 71 -7.27 -11.87 14.99
N ILE A 72 -6.89 -10.82 14.26
CA ILE A 72 -5.58 -10.19 14.41
C ILE A 72 -5.69 -9.07 15.45
N SER A 73 -4.88 -9.15 16.50
CA SER A 73 -4.85 -8.14 17.56
C SER A 73 -4.58 -6.73 17.02
N GLY A 74 -5.34 -5.74 17.46
CA GLY A 74 -5.23 -4.35 17.02
C GLY A 74 -5.94 -4.03 15.70
N PHE A 75 -6.51 -5.02 15.00
CA PHE A 75 -7.24 -4.81 13.74
C PHE A 75 -8.69 -5.29 13.85
N PRO A 76 -9.67 -4.37 13.98
CA PRO A 76 -11.07 -4.76 14.16
C PRO A 76 -11.63 -5.42 12.91
N HIS A 77 -12.31 -6.55 13.08
CA HIS A 77 -12.93 -7.35 12.01
C HIS A 77 -11.95 -7.85 10.94
N ILE A 78 -10.66 -7.93 11.27
CA ILE A 78 -9.62 -8.41 10.37
C ILE A 78 -9.03 -9.69 10.96
N TYR A 79 -8.96 -10.72 10.12
CA TYR A 79 -8.65 -12.08 10.52
C TYR A 79 -7.44 -12.63 9.77
N ASN A 80 -6.84 -13.69 10.29
CA ASN A 80 -5.61 -14.27 9.77
C ASN A 80 -5.83 -14.92 8.38
N THR A 81 -4.94 -14.64 7.44
CA THR A 81 -4.93 -15.25 6.09
C THR A 81 -3.99 -16.44 5.96
N GLY A 82 -3.14 -16.68 6.96
CA GLY A 82 -1.99 -17.58 6.86
C GLY A 82 -0.72 -16.92 6.32
N ILE A 83 -0.82 -15.67 5.85
CA ILE A 83 0.29 -14.87 5.34
C ILE A 83 0.72 -13.87 6.44
N PRO A 84 1.98 -13.93 6.91
CA PRO A 84 2.49 -12.94 7.85
C PRO A 84 2.29 -11.51 7.33
N GLY A 85 1.71 -10.65 8.17
CA GLY A 85 1.47 -9.24 7.84
C GLY A 85 0.28 -8.97 6.91
N VAL A 86 -0.54 -9.97 6.57
CA VAL A 86 -1.77 -9.79 5.79
C VAL A 86 -2.98 -10.32 6.53
N GLY A 87 -4.00 -9.47 6.69
CA GLY A 87 -5.30 -9.83 7.23
C GLY A 87 -6.41 -9.79 6.18
N ILE A 88 -7.51 -10.49 6.46
CA ILE A 88 -8.71 -10.53 5.63
C ILE A 88 -9.90 -9.97 6.39
N LYS A 89 -10.69 -9.12 5.74
CA LYS A 89 -11.97 -8.61 6.21
C LYS A 89 -13.03 -9.01 5.20
N VAL A 90 -14.13 -9.58 5.67
CA VAL A 90 -15.24 -10.01 4.81
C VAL A 90 -16.51 -9.31 5.27
N TYR A 91 -17.29 -8.78 4.34
CA TYR A 91 -18.54 -8.07 4.64
C TYR A 91 -19.52 -8.16 3.48
N TYR A 92 -20.80 -7.87 3.72
CA TYR A 92 -21.79 -7.80 2.65
C TYR A 92 -21.58 -6.56 1.78
N THR A 93 -21.46 -6.71 0.47
CA THR A 93 -21.15 -5.60 -0.46
C THR A 93 -22.15 -4.45 -0.34
N ALA A 94 -23.44 -4.75 -0.24
CA ALA A 94 -24.50 -3.74 -0.06
C ALA A 94 -24.52 -3.10 1.34
N TYR A 95 -23.88 -3.71 2.34
CA TYR A 95 -23.92 -3.28 3.75
C TYR A 95 -22.52 -3.39 4.38
N THR A 96 -21.65 -2.41 4.09
CA THR A 96 -20.22 -2.43 4.45
C THR A 96 -19.92 -2.56 5.95
N GLN A 97 -20.85 -2.16 6.81
CA GLN A 97 -20.74 -2.28 8.27
C GLN A 97 -21.07 -3.71 8.77
N SER A 98 -21.66 -4.55 7.92
CA SER A 98 -22.05 -5.91 8.25
C SER A 98 -20.97 -6.91 7.84
N THR A 99 -19.98 -7.11 8.72
CA THR A 99 -18.84 -8.03 8.52
C THR A 99 -19.13 -9.50 8.84
N PHE A 100 -18.25 -10.43 8.50
CA PHE A 100 -18.25 -11.79 9.04
C PHE A 100 -17.22 -11.83 10.17
N ASP A 101 -17.62 -12.30 11.36
CA ASP A 101 -16.82 -12.14 12.56
C ASP A 101 -16.58 -13.45 13.34
N ASN A 102 -15.49 -13.47 14.11
CA ASN A 102 -15.17 -14.47 15.13
C ASN A 102 -14.90 -13.73 16.47
N PRO A 103 -15.70 -13.94 17.53
CA PRO A 103 -16.86 -14.84 17.61
C PRO A 103 -17.99 -14.42 16.65
N PRO A 104 -18.86 -15.36 16.24
CA PRO A 104 -19.88 -15.10 15.24
C PRO A 104 -20.91 -14.09 15.73
N ARG A 105 -21.42 -13.26 14.81
CA ARG A 105 -22.59 -12.43 15.10
C ARG A 105 -23.85 -13.28 15.00
N THR A 106 -24.63 -13.27 16.07
CA THR A 106 -25.86 -14.06 16.17
C THR A 106 -27.10 -13.19 16.33
N GLY A 107 -28.23 -13.69 15.87
CA GLY A 107 -29.54 -13.09 16.06
C GLY A 107 -30.64 -14.13 15.93
N ILE A 108 -31.89 -13.74 16.16
CA ILE A 108 -33.05 -14.61 15.95
C ILE A 108 -33.85 -14.06 14.78
N MET A 109 -34.19 -14.93 13.82
CA MET A 109 -35.08 -14.56 12.72
C MET A 109 -36.51 -14.36 13.21
N GLY A 110 -37.13 -13.29 12.75
CA GLY A 110 -38.59 -13.15 12.77
C GLY A 110 -39.23 -13.91 11.61
N GLN A 111 -40.56 -14.06 11.67
CA GLN A 111 -41.34 -14.57 10.55
C GLN A 111 -41.22 -13.63 9.35
N GLY A 112 -40.85 -14.15 8.18
CA GLY A 112 -40.70 -13.30 7.00
C GLY A 112 -39.89 -13.92 5.86
N ALA A 113 -39.68 -13.12 4.82
CA ALA A 113 -38.85 -13.49 3.68
C ALA A 113 -37.44 -12.91 3.81
N VAL A 114 -36.44 -13.68 3.39
CA VAL A 114 -35.02 -13.28 3.40
C VAL A 114 -34.53 -13.09 1.97
N ASN A 115 -33.87 -11.96 1.74
CA ASN A 115 -33.12 -11.68 0.51
C ASN A 115 -31.64 -12.02 0.70
N ILE A 116 -31.02 -12.58 -0.34
CA ILE A 116 -29.57 -12.89 -0.38
C ILE A 116 -28.96 -12.26 -1.64
N ASP A 117 -29.21 -10.97 -1.81
CA ASP A 117 -28.83 -10.15 -2.96
C ASP A 117 -27.70 -9.16 -2.64
N SER A 118 -27.11 -9.26 -1.45
CA SER A 118 -26.17 -8.24 -0.95
C SER A 118 -24.73 -8.39 -1.43
N GLY A 119 -24.40 -9.50 -2.11
CA GLY A 119 -23.02 -9.86 -2.44
C GLY A 119 -22.12 -10.03 -1.20
N VAL A 120 -20.87 -10.40 -1.43
CA VAL A 120 -19.83 -10.44 -0.40
C VAL A 120 -18.57 -9.78 -0.94
N THR A 121 -17.98 -8.87 -0.17
CA THR A 121 -16.68 -8.29 -0.47
C THR A 121 -15.64 -8.86 0.48
N VAL A 122 -14.50 -9.25 -0.10
CA VAL A 122 -13.30 -9.71 0.59
C VAL A 122 -12.22 -8.67 0.39
N ASP A 123 -11.87 -7.98 1.47
CA ASP A 123 -10.78 -7.01 1.49
C ASP A 123 -9.55 -7.61 2.19
N LEU A 124 -8.38 -7.43 1.59
CA LEU A 124 -7.09 -7.75 2.21
C LEU A 124 -6.44 -6.48 2.75
N TYR A 125 -5.89 -6.57 3.95
CA TYR A 125 -5.24 -5.46 4.64
C TYR A 125 -3.81 -5.81 5.02
N LYS A 126 -2.92 -4.82 4.95
CA LYS A 126 -1.60 -4.94 5.57
C LYS A 126 -1.74 -4.80 7.08
N THR A 127 -1.34 -5.81 7.82
CA THR A 127 -1.34 -5.83 9.30
C THR A 127 0.06 -5.80 9.89
N GLY A 128 1.10 -5.89 9.07
CA GLY A 128 2.50 -5.84 9.49
C GLY A 128 3.47 -6.02 8.31
N PRO A 129 4.75 -6.33 8.55
CA PRO A 129 5.67 -6.74 7.51
C PRO A 129 5.13 -7.97 6.75
N ILE A 130 5.00 -7.84 5.43
CA ILE A 130 4.44 -8.89 4.58
C ILE A 130 5.55 -9.87 4.19
N THR A 131 5.29 -11.16 4.35
CA THR A 131 6.10 -12.22 3.74
C THR A 131 5.31 -12.85 2.60
N SER A 132 5.83 -12.78 1.37
CA SER A 132 5.13 -13.32 0.19
C SER A 132 4.82 -14.80 0.36
N LYS A 133 3.55 -15.18 0.22
CA LYS A 133 3.06 -16.55 0.43
C LYS A 133 1.68 -16.72 -0.22
N ASN A 134 1.29 -17.97 -0.44
CA ASN A 134 -0.10 -18.34 -0.69
C ASN A 134 -0.97 -18.14 0.55
N ILE A 135 -2.23 -17.76 0.34
CA ILE A 135 -3.27 -17.73 1.36
C ILE A 135 -3.58 -19.16 1.79
N ASP A 136 -3.74 -19.40 3.09
CA ASP A 136 -4.06 -20.73 3.61
C ASP A 136 -5.45 -21.17 3.11
N ARG A 137 -5.55 -22.38 2.57
CA ARG A 137 -6.80 -22.89 1.99
C ARG A 137 -7.82 -23.27 3.07
N GLY A 138 -9.10 -23.24 2.72
CA GLY A 138 -10.19 -23.78 3.54
C GLY A 138 -11.37 -22.84 3.71
N LEU A 139 -12.27 -23.17 4.63
CA LEU A 139 -13.46 -22.38 4.94
C LEU A 139 -13.06 -21.10 5.69
N TYR A 140 -13.44 -19.93 5.18
CA TYR A 140 -13.19 -18.63 5.81
C TYR A 140 -14.43 -18.04 6.47
N PHE A 141 -15.58 -18.08 5.79
CA PHE A 141 -16.78 -17.42 6.31
C PHE A 141 -18.05 -18.21 5.96
N GLN A 142 -19.07 -18.05 6.79
CA GLN A 142 -20.35 -18.73 6.61
C GLN A 142 -21.50 -17.87 7.14
N LYS A 143 -22.68 -18.01 6.53
CA LYS A 143 -23.96 -17.55 7.08
C LYS A 143 -24.91 -18.72 7.18
N THR A 144 -25.58 -18.86 8.33
CA THR A 144 -26.61 -19.89 8.54
C THR A 144 -27.90 -19.31 9.11
N TYR A 145 -29.00 -20.04 8.88
CA TYR A 145 -30.30 -19.89 9.54
C TYR A 145 -30.69 -21.25 10.14
N GLY A 146 -30.48 -21.42 11.45
CA GLY A 146 -30.46 -22.74 12.06
C GLY A 146 -29.38 -23.60 11.41
N ASP A 147 -29.75 -24.82 10.99
CA ASP A 147 -28.88 -25.75 10.28
C ASP A 147 -28.75 -25.45 8.77
N LEU A 148 -29.53 -24.50 8.24
CA LEU A 148 -29.49 -24.15 6.84
C LEU A 148 -28.30 -23.22 6.56
N GLU A 149 -27.27 -23.75 5.92
CA GLU A 149 -26.18 -22.96 5.35
C GLU A 149 -26.68 -22.20 4.12
N VAL A 150 -26.45 -20.89 4.12
CA VAL A 150 -26.92 -20.01 3.03
C VAL A 150 -25.81 -19.20 2.38
N ILE A 151 -24.71 -18.96 3.07
CA ILE A 151 -23.47 -18.45 2.48
C ILE A 151 -22.35 -19.33 2.99
N ARG A 152 -21.48 -19.77 2.08
CA ARG A 152 -20.25 -20.48 2.40
C ARG A 152 -19.11 -19.91 1.58
N GLY A 153 -18.04 -19.49 2.22
CA GLY A 153 -16.87 -18.90 1.58
C GLY A 153 -15.62 -19.74 1.81
N SER A 154 -15.26 -20.60 0.85
CA SER A 154 -14.04 -21.41 0.92
C SER A 154 -12.99 -20.90 -0.06
N ILE A 155 -11.81 -20.55 0.44
CA ILE A 155 -10.67 -20.10 -0.38
C ILE A 155 -9.84 -21.32 -0.79
N VAL A 156 -9.57 -21.45 -2.09
CA VAL A 156 -8.79 -22.55 -2.67
C VAL A 156 -7.50 -22.09 -3.34
N ALA A 157 -7.41 -20.83 -3.70
CA ALA A 157 -6.24 -20.23 -4.31
C ALA A 157 -6.17 -18.74 -3.99
N GLY A 158 -4.97 -18.20 -4.09
CA GLY A 158 -4.67 -16.83 -3.69
C GLY A 158 -3.25 -16.69 -3.19
N GLN A 159 -2.59 -15.61 -3.56
CA GLN A 159 -1.29 -15.27 -3.02
C GLN A 159 -1.11 -13.76 -2.89
N VAL A 160 -0.25 -13.37 -1.96
CA VAL A 160 0.23 -11.99 -1.85
C VAL A 160 1.71 -11.98 -2.13
N ILE A 161 2.12 -11.10 -3.04
CA ILE A 161 3.53 -10.85 -3.39
C ILE A 161 3.88 -9.45 -2.93
N GLN A 162 4.85 -9.34 -2.03
CA GLN A 162 5.43 -8.05 -1.67
C GLN A 162 6.40 -7.61 -2.77
N LEU A 163 6.20 -6.39 -3.28
CA LEU A 163 7.06 -5.74 -4.26
C LEU A 163 8.09 -4.85 -3.55
N ALA A 164 9.36 -5.00 -3.93
CA ALA A 164 10.44 -4.18 -3.40
C ALA A 164 11.58 -4.00 -4.42
N CYS A 165 12.57 -3.19 -4.04
CA CYS A 165 13.88 -3.20 -4.69
C CYS A 165 14.99 -3.55 -3.70
N SER A 166 16.08 -4.11 -4.21
CA SER A 166 17.37 -4.19 -3.53
C SER A 166 18.25 -3.01 -3.92
N LEU A 167 18.87 -2.37 -2.93
CA LEU A 167 19.83 -1.28 -3.12
C LEU A 167 21.25 -1.82 -2.98
N ASN A 168 22.11 -1.54 -3.98
CA ASN A 168 23.46 -2.08 -4.02
C ASN A 168 24.53 -1.14 -3.40
N SER A 169 24.18 0.10 -3.08
CA SER A 169 25.13 1.09 -2.54
C SER A 169 24.50 1.97 -1.46
N SER A 170 25.11 2.00 -0.28
CA SER A 170 24.66 2.82 0.86
C SER A 170 25.30 4.21 0.92
N THR A 171 26.36 4.48 0.14
CA THR A 171 27.07 5.76 0.13
C THR A 171 27.55 6.09 -1.27
N ILE A 172 27.22 7.29 -1.73
CA ILE A 172 27.58 7.79 -3.07
C ILE A 172 28.34 9.10 -2.90
N THR A 173 29.56 9.16 -3.41
CA THR A 173 30.36 10.38 -3.49
C THR A 173 30.24 10.97 -4.89
N VAL A 174 29.82 12.23 -4.99
CA VAL A 174 29.67 12.95 -6.26
C VAL A 174 30.67 14.10 -6.29
N PRO A 175 31.83 13.95 -6.95
CA PRO A 175 32.85 15.00 -7.03
C PRO A 175 32.44 16.04 -8.07
N LEU A 176 31.91 17.18 -7.64
CA LEU A 176 31.64 18.31 -8.54
C LEU A 176 32.96 18.95 -8.98
N PRO A 177 33.08 19.38 -10.24
CA PRO A 177 34.28 20.07 -10.72
C PRO A 177 34.39 21.45 -10.09
N ASP A 178 35.62 21.95 -9.92
CA ASP A 178 35.83 23.32 -9.48
C ASP A 178 35.14 24.33 -10.40
N ALA A 179 34.52 25.35 -9.80
CA ALA A 179 33.77 26.38 -10.52
C ALA A 179 34.33 27.76 -10.20
N LEU A 180 34.62 28.54 -11.24
CA LEU A 180 35.05 29.93 -11.09
C LEU A 180 33.88 30.79 -10.59
N GLY A 181 34.14 31.65 -9.60
CA GLY A 181 33.15 32.60 -9.08
C GLY A 181 32.53 33.48 -10.19
N SER A 182 33.31 33.83 -11.21
CA SER A 182 32.85 34.62 -12.37
C SER A 182 31.86 33.88 -13.28
N ALA A 183 31.75 32.55 -13.17
CA ALA A 183 30.77 31.77 -13.92
C ALA A 183 29.35 31.89 -13.33
N PHE A 184 29.21 32.50 -12.16
CA PHE A 184 27.96 32.70 -11.44
C PHE A 184 27.48 34.14 -11.65
N THR A 185 26.56 34.32 -12.62
CA THR A 185 26.16 35.63 -13.15
C THR A 185 24.90 36.22 -12.50
N GLY A 186 24.35 35.56 -11.49
CA GLY A 186 23.15 36.01 -10.77
C GLY A 186 22.35 34.85 -10.17
N ARG A 187 21.47 35.15 -9.21
CA ARG A 187 20.65 34.14 -8.51
C ARG A 187 19.97 33.18 -9.51
N GLY A 188 20.06 31.89 -9.24
CA GLY A 188 19.53 30.85 -10.13
C GLY A 188 20.53 30.33 -11.17
N THR A 189 21.70 30.96 -11.33
CA THR A 189 22.77 30.41 -12.17
C THR A 189 23.26 29.08 -11.60
N THR A 190 23.46 28.09 -12.46
CA THR A 190 23.95 26.76 -12.08
C THR A 190 25.22 26.40 -12.85
N LYS A 191 26.09 25.60 -12.21
CA LYS A 191 27.37 25.14 -12.76
C LYS A 191 27.75 23.78 -12.19
N GLY A 192 28.63 23.07 -12.89
CA GLY A 192 29.20 21.81 -12.42
C GLY A 192 28.21 20.66 -12.39
N ASP A 193 27.25 20.62 -13.34
CA ASP A 193 26.34 19.49 -13.50
C ASP A 193 27.14 18.18 -13.61
N THR A 194 27.00 17.36 -12.57
CA THR A 194 27.73 16.09 -12.42
C THR A 194 26.71 14.97 -12.28
N ALA A 195 26.64 14.14 -13.30
CA ALA A 195 25.79 12.96 -13.31
C ALA A 195 26.33 11.89 -12.35
N PHE A 196 25.42 11.19 -11.67
CA PHE A 196 25.74 10.00 -10.90
C PHE A 196 24.60 8.99 -10.98
N THR A 197 24.85 7.77 -10.50
CA THR A 197 23.89 6.66 -10.64
C THR A 197 23.53 6.10 -9.26
N ILE A 198 22.27 5.76 -9.09
CA ILE A 198 21.76 5.00 -7.95
C ILE A 198 21.25 3.67 -8.50
N ASN A 199 21.94 2.58 -8.17
CA ASN A 199 21.60 1.25 -8.69
C ASN A 199 20.55 0.57 -7.80
N LEU A 200 19.33 0.46 -8.31
CA LEU A 200 18.26 -0.34 -7.74
C LEU A 200 17.93 -1.53 -8.64
N ASN A 201 17.75 -2.71 -8.05
CA ASN A 201 17.14 -3.84 -8.73
C ASN A 201 15.74 -4.07 -8.16
N CYS A 202 14.71 -3.91 -8.98
CA CYS A 202 13.32 -3.87 -8.51
C CYS A 202 12.48 -5.00 -9.09
N ASP A 203 11.45 -5.41 -8.34
CA ASP A 203 10.37 -6.22 -8.89
C ASP A 203 9.50 -5.38 -9.83
N ALA A 204 8.98 -6.00 -10.88
CA ALA A 204 8.06 -5.33 -11.80
C ALA A 204 6.82 -4.82 -11.06
N GLY A 205 6.41 -3.58 -11.34
CA GLY A 205 5.31 -2.90 -10.67
C GLY A 205 5.68 -2.21 -9.35
N THR A 206 6.93 -2.31 -8.88
CA THR A 206 7.37 -1.57 -7.68
C THR A 206 7.30 -0.07 -7.95
N ARG A 207 6.58 0.66 -7.10
CA ARG A 207 6.46 2.12 -7.20
C ARG A 207 7.58 2.74 -6.37
N ILE A 208 8.57 3.32 -7.05
CA ILE A 208 9.75 3.87 -6.40
C ILE A 208 9.49 5.34 -6.08
N ASN A 209 9.48 5.66 -4.80
CA ASN A 209 9.35 7.00 -4.28
C ASN A 209 10.68 7.46 -3.69
N ALA A 210 10.93 8.76 -3.73
CA ALA A 210 12.09 9.35 -3.08
C ALA A 210 11.76 10.66 -2.39
N SER A 211 12.42 10.89 -1.25
CA SER A 211 12.49 12.19 -0.60
C SER A 211 13.94 12.54 -0.27
N LEU A 212 14.31 13.79 -0.51
CA LEU A 212 15.64 14.30 -0.17
C LEU A 212 15.61 14.92 1.23
N SER A 213 16.48 14.47 2.12
CA SER A 213 16.68 15.05 3.46
C SER A 213 18.07 15.69 3.56
N GLY A 214 18.13 16.85 4.19
CA GLY A 214 19.36 17.61 4.38
C GLY A 214 19.06 19.00 4.92
N THR A 215 20.10 19.78 5.18
CA THR A 215 19.94 21.16 5.65
C THR A 215 19.65 22.07 4.47
N GLN A 216 18.51 22.76 4.48
CA GLN A 216 18.21 23.79 3.48
C GLN A 216 19.16 24.98 3.64
N SER A 217 19.62 25.56 2.54
CA SER A 217 20.39 26.80 2.58
C SER A 217 19.55 27.96 3.12
N ALA A 218 20.01 28.58 4.21
CA ALA A 218 19.38 29.77 4.79
C ALA A 218 19.49 31.02 3.89
N GLU A 219 20.24 30.94 2.80
CA GLU A 219 20.44 32.04 1.85
C GLU A 219 19.32 32.12 0.81
N THR A 220 18.39 31.16 0.76
CA THR A 220 17.30 31.12 -0.21
C THR A 220 16.04 30.47 0.35
N SER A 221 14.86 30.94 -0.10
CA SER A 221 13.58 30.27 0.15
C SER A 221 13.36 29.03 -0.73
N ASN A 222 14.21 28.80 -1.73
CA ASN A 222 14.13 27.62 -2.60
C ASN A 222 14.52 26.36 -1.82
N ASN A 223 13.52 25.55 -1.50
CA ASN A 223 13.67 24.32 -0.73
C ASN A 223 14.31 23.15 -1.49
N SER A 224 14.78 23.33 -2.73
CA SER A 224 15.61 22.33 -3.43
C SER A 224 17.11 22.53 -3.23
N ILE A 225 17.52 23.54 -2.45
CA ILE A 225 18.92 23.93 -2.30
C ILE A 225 19.46 23.50 -0.95
N LEU A 226 20.43 22.59 -0.98
CA LEU A 226 21.21 22.15 0.18
C LEU A 226 22.20 23.22 0.60
N ALA A 227 22.32 23.42 1.91
CA ALA A 227 23.36 24.21 2.53
C ALA A 227 24.73 23.54 2.36
N LEU A 228 25.77 24.35 2.27
CA LEU A 228 27.14 23.86 2.35
C LEU A 228 27.48 23.43 3.78
N SER A 229 28.25 22.36 3.93
CA SER A 229 28.79 21.93 5.21
C SER A 229 29.67 23.04 5.81
N GLY A 230 29.35 23.47 7.02
CA GLY A 230 30.04 24.59 7.68
C GLY A 230 29.66 25.97 7.14
N ALA A 231 28.53 26.11 6.43
CA ALA A 231 28.06 27.41 5.93
C ALA A 231 28.11 28.51 7.00
N GLY A 232 28.71 29.65 6.66
CA GLY A 232 28.91 30.78 7.57
C GLY A 232 30.27 30.82 8.28
N THR A 233 31.08 29.77 8.17
CA THR A 233 32.45 29.74 8.70
C THR A 233 33.49 30.24 7.68
N SER A 234 34.66 30.64 8.15
CA SER A 234 35.77 31.09 7.28
C SER A 234 36.25 29.94 6.40
N GLY A 235 36.53 30.22 5.12
CA GLY A 235 36.98 29.22 4.15
C GLY A 235 35.87 28.43 3.44
N VAL A 236 34.61 28.57 3.84
CA VAL A 236 33.44 28.01 3.13
C VAL A 236 32.88 29.03 2.16
N ALA A 237 32.50 28.58 0.95
CA ALA A 237 31.91 29.45 -0.05
C ALA A 237 30.58 30.07 0.43
N ARG A 238 30.24 31.26 -0.09
CA ARG A 238 28.97 31.95 0.21
C ARG A 238 28.27 32.31 -1.09
N GLY A 239 26.94 32.39 -1.06
CA GLY A 239 26.15 32.69 -2.25
C GLY A 239 25.95 31.50 -3.19
N ILE A 240 26.30 30.28 -2.74
CA ILE A 240 26.09 29.02 -3.45
C ILE A 240 25.51 27.98 -2.49
N GLY A 241 24.66 27.10 -3.01
CA GLY A 241 24.33 25.81 -2.42
C GLY A 241 24.43 24.67 -3.44
N ILE A 242 24.11 23.46 -3.01
CA ILE A 242 24.07 22.28 -3.88
C ILE A 242 22.62 21.94 -4.21
N GLN A 243 22.33 21.66 -5.48
CA GLN A 243 21.02 21.20 -5.93
C GLN A 243 21.15 19.79 -6.51
N LEU A 244 20.22 18.92 -6.12
CA LEU A 244 20.10 17.58 -6.66
C LEU A 244 18.90 17.50 -7.61
N LEU A 245 19.07 16.79 -8.72
CA LEU A 245 18.06 16.63 -9.75
C LEU A 245 17.80 15.14 -10.01
N TYR A 246 16.55 14.85 -10.35
CA TYR A 246 16.13 13.60 -10.97
C TYR A 246 15.44 13.93 -12.30
N ASP A 247 15.92 13.36 -13.40
CA ASP A 247 15.41 13.63 -14.75
C ASP A 247 15.24 15.13 -15.05
N ASN A 248 16.32 15.88 -14.79
CA ASN A 248 16.39 17.35 -14.93
C ASN A 248 15.40 18.14 -14.04
N THR A 249 14.69 17.48 -13.12
CA THR A 249 13.77 18.12 -12.19
C THR A 249 14.43 18.22 -10.80
N PRO A 250 14.50 19.43 -10.18
CA PRO A 250 15.05 19.59 -8.84
C PRO A 250 14.27 18.79 -7.80
N LEU A 251 15.01 18.01 -7.00
CA LEU A 251 14.46 17.34 -5.83
C LEU A 251 14.33 18.34 -4.68
N LYS A 252 13.10 18.53 -4.20
CA LYS A 252 12.83 19.39 -3.04
C LYS A 252 13.08 18.64 -1.74
N LEU A 253 13.61 19.36 -0.75
CA LEU A 253 13.84 18.84 0.58
C LEU A 253 12.52 18.47 1.25
N ASN A 254 12.51 17.32 1.92
CA ASN A 254 11.38 16.77 2.66
C ASN A 254 10.09 16.64 1.83
N ASN A 255 10.22 16.50 0.51
CA ASN A 255 9.10 16.28 -0.40
C ASN A 255 9.20 14.88 -1.00
N ASN A 256 8.23 14.01 -0.69
CA ASN A 256 8.18 12.67 -1.25
C ASN A 256 7.56 12.71 -2.65
N ILE A 257 8.28 12.23 -3.66
CA ILE A 257 7.80 12.17 -5.04
C ILE A 257 7.91 10.74 -5.57
N VAL A 258 7.01 10.38 -6.49
CA VAL A 258 7.16 9.15 -7.28
C VAL A 258 8.22 9.42 -8.34
N LEU A 259 9.30 8.65 -8.33
CA LEU A 259 10.34 8.70 -9.36
C LEU A 259 9.91 7.93 -10.59
N LYS A 260 9.42 6.70 -10.39
CA LYS A 260 9.04 5.76 -11.44
C LYS A 260 8.25 4.57 -10.88
N THR A 261 7.43 3.93 -11.71
CA THR A 261 6.99 2.54 -11.52
C THR A 261 7.89 1.59 -12.29
N SER A 262 8.53 0.65 -11.61
CA SER A 262 9.53 -0.25 -12.20
C SER A 262 8.92 -1.20 -13.22
N ALA A 263 9.63 -1.44 -14.32
CA ALA A 263 9.31 -2.50 -15.26
C ALA A 263 9.89 -3.87 -14.84
N GLY A 264 10.68 -3.89 -13.76
CA GLY A 264 11.44 -5.03 -13.28
C GLY A 264 12.91 -4.96 -13.70
N GLY A 265 13.81 -5.43 -12.82
CA GLY A 265 15.25 -5.47 -13.06
C GLY A 265 15.97 -4.18 -12.62
N GLN A 266 17.07 -3.86 -13.30
CA GLN A 266 17.89 -2.69 -12.97
C GLN A 266 17.16 -1.39 -13.35
N GLU A 267 17.10 -0.46 -12.41
CA GLU A 267 16.45 0.83 -12.58
C GLU A 267 17.45 1.99 -12.55
N PHE A 268 17.01 3.10 -13.15
CA PHE A 268 17.74 4.36 -13.35
C PHE A 268 18.99 4.25 -14.23
N PRO A 269 18.93 4.72 -15.48
CA PRO A 269 20.11 4.79 -16.33
C PRO A 269 21.13 5.82 -15.81
N PRO A 270 22.40 5.72 -16.23
CA PRO A 270 23.38 6.76 -15.97
C PRO A 270 22.86 8.14 -16.40
N GLY A 271 23.03 9.15 -15.54
CA GLY A 271 22.55 10.51 -15.79
C GLY A 271 21.10 10.79 -15.38
N ALA A 272 20.38 9.80 -14.84
CA ALA A 272 19.06 10.04 -14.24
C ALA A 272 19.16 10.99 -13.03
N PHE A 273 20.28 10.97 -12.31
CA PHE A 273 20.54 11.88 -11.19
C PHE A 273 21.73 12.79 -11.49
N THR A 274 21.57 14.06 -11.14
CA THR A 274 22.60 15.09 -11.37
C THR A 274 22.72 15.98 -10.15
N ALA A 275 23.93 16.21 -9.66
CA ALA A 275 24.22 17.23 -8.65
C ALA A 275 24.90 18.43 -9.30
N ARG A 276 24.60 19.65 -8.83
CA ARG A 276 25.18 20.89 -9.36
C ARG A 276 25.25 22.00 -8.33
N TYR A 277 26.11 22.98 -8.56
CA TYR A 277 26.08 24.25 -7.83
C TYR A 277 24.87 25.09 -8.24
N PHE A 278 24.29 25.80 -7.28
CA PHE A 278 23.21 26.75 -7.50
C PHE A 278 23.51 28.07 -6.78
N GLN A 279 23.51 29.18 -7.51
CA GLN A 279 23.75 30.50 -6.95
C GLN A 279 22.54 31.01 -6.16
N THR A 280 22.71 31.22 -4.86
CA THR A 280 21.67 31.66 -3.90
C THR A 280 21.62 33.17 -3.72
N LYS A 281 22.76 33.87 -3.91
CA LYS A 281 22.91 35.32 -3.73
C LYS A 281 23.44 36.00 -4.99
N ASP A 282 23.37 37.33 -5.02
CA ASP A 282 23.84 38.12 -6.17
C ASP A 282 25.35 38.00 -6.39
N ASN A 283 26.11 37.81 -5.30
CA ASN A 283 27.55 37.63 -5.33
C ASN A 283 27.94 36.30 -4.68
N VAL A 284 29.00 35.68 -5.23
CA VAL A 284 29.60 34.45 -4.73
C VAL A 284 30.99 34.75 -4.15
N THR A 285 31.33 34.14 -3.02
CA THR A 285 32.71 34.16 -2.48
C THR A 285 33.34 32.79 -2.59
N ALA A 286 34.63 32.75 -2.90
CA ALA A 286 35.39 31.50 -2.99
C ALA A 286 35.50 30.80 -1.62
N GLY A 287 35.60 29.47 -1.66
CA GLY A 287 35.75 28.60 -0.50
C GLY A 287 35.33 27.17 -0.81
N SER A 288 35.41 26.28 0.17
CA SER A 288 34.94 24.90 0.03
C SER A 288 33.42 24.86 -0.14
N ALA A 289 32.93 23.96 -1.01
CA ALA A 289 31.51 23.82 -1.33
C ALA A 289 31.03 22.36 -1.23
N ASN A 290 31.29 21.73 -0.08
CA ASN A 290 30.82 20.38 0.23
C ASN A 290 29.40 20.41 0.77
N ALA A 291 28.60 19.37 0.51
CA ALA A 291 27.29 19.18 1.13
C ALA A 291 27.05 17.69 1.40
N THR A 292 26.18 17.39 2.36
CA THR A 292 25.74 16.03 2.66
C THR A 292 24.23 16.00 2.69
N ALA A 293 23.64 14.98 2.06
CA ALA A 293 22.21 14.76 2.05
C ALA A 293 21.90 13.26 2.03
N THR A 294 20.71 12.92 2.48
CA THR A 294 20.17 11.55 2.46
C THR A 294 19.03 11.50 1.47
N LEU A 295 19.13 10.64 0.45
CA LEU A 295 18.01 10.32 -0.41
C LEU A 295 17.27 9.10 0.15
N ASN A 296 16.10 9.32 0.73
CA ASN A 296 15.28 8.25 1.27
C ASN A 296 14.46 7.62 0.15
N ILE A 297 14.69 6.35 -0.16
CA ILE A 297 13.91 5.59 -1.12
C ILE A 297 12.85 4.78 -0.40
N THR A 298 11.60 4.88 -0.84
CA THR A 298 10.44 4.15 -0.30
C THR A 298 9.63 3.51 -1.43
N TYR A 299 8.84 2.47 -1.11
CA TYR A 299 8.00 1.76 -2.09
C TYR A 299 6.51 1.88 -1.75
N GLN A 300 5.76 2.74 -2.45
CA GLN A 300 4.37 3.12 -2.11
C GLN A 300 3.43 3.33 -3.30
#